data_AF-A0A9N9KGU9-F1
#
_entry.id   AF-A0A9N9KGU9-F1
#
_cell.length_a   1.000
_cell.length_b   1.000
_cell.length_c   1.000
_cell.angle_alpha   90.00
_cell.angle_beta   90.00
_cell.angle_gamma   90.00
#
_symmetry.space_group_name_H-M   'P 1'
#
loop_
_entity.id
_entity.type
_entity.pdbx_description
1 polymer ?
#
loop_
_entity_poly.entity_id
_entity_poly.type
_entity_poly.pdbx_seq_one_letter_code
_entity_poly.pdbx_strand_id
1 'polypeptide(L)'
;NDFVTIVFNESGHNYKFDTIPSHFNYINIVISPHSQRHLSQPLNSPTNNTYTFYKVTMQRRTDMPEIGPITEFKMISASALSAFVLAIALHANIFSQVFLQSGGSKKVEYVTNWRDRLRQIKRLKERFKSTNNSNTNSGNV
;
A
#
# COMPACT_ATOMS: atom_id res chain seq x y z
N ASN A 1 -6.29 6.12 9.59
CA ASN A 1 -5.17 7.01 9.23
C ASN A 1 -4.26 6.23 8.31
N ASP A 2 -4.76 5.93 7.11
CA ASP A 2 -4.20 4.90 6.24
C ASP A 2 -3.81 5.52 4.91
N PHE A 3 -2.68 5.09 4.36
CA PHE A 3 -2.17 5.61 3.08
C PHE A 3 -2.96 5.12 1.86
N VAL A 4 -3.49 3.91 1.97
CA VAL A 4 -4.19 3.22 0.88
C VAL A 4 -5.59 2.87 1.35
N THR A 5 -6.59 3.25 0.56
CA THR A 5 -8.00 2.93 0.82
C THR A 5 -8.52 2.04 -0.30
N ILE A 6 -9.14 0.90 0.06
CA ILE A 6 -9.85 0.05 -0.90
C ILE A 6 -11.32 0.43 -0.85
N VAL A 7 -11.88 0.81 -1.99
CA VAL A 7 -13.26 1.26 -2.12
C VAL A 7 -14.00 0.30 -3.03
N PHE A 8 -15.02 -0.35 -2.50
CA PHE A 8 -15.97 -1.10 -3.30
C PHE A 8 -17.13 -0.19 -3.69
N ASN A 9 -17.19 0.16 -4.97
CA ASN A 9 -18.13 1.14 -5.50
C ASN A 9 -19.24 0.45 -6.32
N GLU A 10 -20.40 0.28 -5.69
CA GLU A 10 -21.62 -0.23 -6.34
C GLU A 10 -22.54 0.88 -6.86
N SER A 11 -22.15 2.16 -6.74
CA SER A 11 -23.03 3.30 -7.07
C SER A 11 -23.33 3.47 -8.56
N GLY A 12 -22.59 2.78 -9.44
CA GLY A 12 -22.69 2.96 -10.89
C GLY A 12 -22.12 4.29 -11.41
N HIS A 13 -21.63 5.16 -10.52
CA HIS A 13 -21.00 6.44 -10.88
C HIS A 13 -19.48 6.41 -10.68
N ASN A 14 -18.78 7.32 -11.34
CA ASN A 14 -17.33 7.46 -11.16
C ASN A 14 -17.01 7.95 -9.74
N TYR A 15 -16.26 7.14 -8.99
CA TYR A 15 -15.76 7.51 -7.68
C TYR A 15 -14.71 8.63 -7.80
N LYS A 16 -14.82 9.68 -7.00
CA LYS A 16 -13.84 10.79 -6.97
C LYS A 16 -12.83 10.57 -5.86
N PHE A 17 -11.58 10.97 -6.08
CA PHE A 17 -10.51 10.80 -5.08
C PHE A 17 -10.84 11.50 -3.75
N ASP A 18 -11.39 12.71 -3.82
CA ASP A 18 -11.72 13.55 -2.65
C ASP A 18 -13.06 13.19 -1.98
N THR A 19 -13.68 12.05 -2.31
CA THR A 19 -14.95 11.64 -1.70
C THR A 19 -14.80 11.40 -0.19
N ILE A 20 -13.64 10.88 0.23
CA ILE A 20 -13.28 10.72 1.64
C ILE A 20 -12.10 11.65 1.91
N PRO A 21 -12.34 12.84 2.51
CA PRO A 21 -11.27 13.80 2.78
C PRO A 21 -10.36 13.27 3.89
N SER A 22 -9.07 13.12 3.60
CA SER A 22 -8.08 12.67 4.58
C SER A 22 -6.68 13.15 4.17
N HIS A 23 -5.93 13.66 5.14
CA HIS A 23 -4.53 14.05 4.96
C HIS A 23 -3.59 12.85 4.75
N PHE A 24 -4.05 11.67 5.15
CA PHE A 24 -3.29 10.43 5.03
C PHE A 24 -3.66 9.64 3.78
N ASN A 25 -4.78 9.93 3.12
CA ASN A 25 -5.20 9.15 1.96
C ASN A 25 -4.40 9.55 0.71
N TYR A 26 -3.53 8.66 0.26
CA TYR A 26 -2.65 8.91 -0.88
C TYR A 26 -3.10 8.14 -2.12
N ILE A 27 -3.62 6.92 -1.95
CA ILE A 27 -4.02 6.05 -3.04
C ILE A 27 -5.37 5.42 -2.73
N ASN A 28 -6.31 5.50 -3.67
CA ASN A 28 -7.58 4.78 -3.63
C ASN A 28 -7.57 3.64 -4.66
N ILE A 29 -7.87 2.43 -4.23
CA ILE A 29 -8.12 1.28 -5.11
C ILE A 29 -9.64 1.13 -5.22
N VAL A 30 -10.19 1.55 -6.34
CA VAL A 30 -11.64 1.54 -6.58
C VAL A 30 -11.99 0.28 -7.38
N ILE A 31 -12.85 -0.54 -6.81
CA ILE A 31 -13.41 -1.73 -7.41
C ILE A 31 -14.84 -1.41 -7.82
N SER A 32 -15.17 -1.59 -9.08
CA SER A 32 -16.52 -1.38 -9.60
C SER A 32 -17.02 -2.64 -10.31
N PRO A 33 -18.24 -3.10 -10.04
CA PRO A 33 -18.83 -4.22 -10.78
C PRO A 33 -19.02 -3.80 -12.24
N HIS A 34 -18.59 -4.64 -13.19
CA HIS A 34 -18.72 -4.36 -14.62
C HIS A 34 -19.68 -5.34 -15.31
N SER A 35 -19.64 -6.62 -14.95
CA SER A 35 -20.62 -7.60 -15.43
C SER A 35 -21.91 -7.49 -14.63
N GLN A 36 -23.02 -7.13 -15.28
CA GLN A 36 -24.34 -7.27 -14.68
C GLN A 36 -24.65 -8.76 -14.52
N ARG A 37 -25.03 -9.15 -13.31
CA ARG A 37 -25.66 -10.45 -13.05
C ARG A 37 -26.83 -10.61 -14.03
N HIS A 38 -26.82 -11.65 -14.86
CA HIS A 38 -28.03 -12.02 -15.59
C HIS A 38 -29.10 -12.36 -14.55
N LEU A 39 -30.17 -11.55 -14.47
CA LEU A 39 -31.26 -11.72 -13.50
C LEU A 39 -31.94 -13.10 -13.58
N SER A 40 -31.74 -13.82 -14.68
CA SER A 40 -32.25 -15.17 -14.91
C SER A 40 -31.42 -16.31 -14.29
N GLN A 41 -30.25 -16.04 -13.71
CA GLN A 41 -29.42 -17.08 -13.10
C GLN A 41 -29.66 -17.22 -11.58
N PRO A 42 -29.95 -18.45 -11.09
CA PRO A 42 -30.18 -18.69 -9.67
C PRO A 42 -28.94 -18.36 -8.85
N LEU A 43 -29.13 -17.77 -7.66
CA LEU A 43 -28.07 -17.28 -6.77
C LEU A 43 -26.98 -18.33 -6.45
N ASN A 44 -27.33 -19.62 -6.51
CA ASN A 44 -26.49 -20.74 -6.10
C ASN A 44 -25.84 -21.51 -7.26
N SER A 45 -25.83 -20.98 -8.49
CA SER A 45 -25.13 -21.66 -9.59
C SER A 45 -23.61 -21.52 -9.41
N PRO A 46 -22.83 -22.63 -9.42
CA PRO A 46 -21.37 -22.58 -9.36
C PRO A 46 -20.74 -21.84 -10.56
N THR A 47 -21.52 -21.58 -11.62
CA THR A 47 -21.11 -20.78 -12.80
C THR A 47 -21.18 -19.27 -12.58
N ASN A 48 -21.84 -18.79 -11.51
CA ASN A 48 -22.02 -17.34 -11.26
C ASN A 48 -20.70 -16.62 -11.03
N ASN A 49 -19.72 -17.29 -10.41
CA ASN A 49 -18.41 -16.71 -10.12
C ASN A 49 -17.52 -16.61 -11.36
N THR A 50 -17.80 -17.39 -12.41
CA THR A 50 -16.97 -17.50 -13.62
C THR A 50 -17.21 -16.34 -14.59
N TYR A 51 -18.42 -15.76 -14.59
CA TYR A 51 -18.81 -14.66 -15.48
C TYR A 51 -18.86 -13.30 -14.79
N THR A 52 -18.46 -13.24 -13.52
CA THR A 52 -18.44 -11.98 -12.77
C THR A 52 -17.07 -11.32 -12.91
N PHE A 53 -17.05 -10.14 -13.54
CA PHE A 53 -15.87 -9.31 -13.74
C PHE A 53 -16.01 -7.96 -13.04
N TYR A 54 -14.91 -7.56 -12.43
CA TYR A 54 -14.76 -6.28 -11.75
C TYR A 54 -13.75 -5.41 -12.50
N LYS A 55 -14.09 -4.14 -12.62
CA LYS A 55 -13.17 -3.10 -13.07
C LYS A 55 -12.43 -2.59 -11.84
N VAL A 56 -11.12 -2.76 -11.81
CA VAL A 56 -10.26 -2.23 -10.76
C VAL A 56 -9.52 -1.02 -11.32
N THR A 57 -9.60 0.11 -10.61
CA THR A 57 -8.92 1.36 -10.96
C THR A 57 -8.15 1.86 -9.76
N MET A 58 -6.95 2.39 -9.99
CA MET A 58 -6.15 3.01 -8.93
C MET A 58 -6.13 4.52 -9.14
N GLN A 59 -6.53 5.26 -8.13
CA GLN A 59 -6.44 6.71 -8.09
C GLN A 59 -5.34 7.09 -7.12
N ARG A 60 -4.54 8.09 -7.48
CA ARG A 60 -3.46 8.61 -6.64
C ARG A 60 -3.66 10.10 -6.39
N ARG A 61 -3.04 10.60 -5.33
CA ARG A 61 -2.89 12.03 -5.11
C ARG A 61 -2.08 12.66 -6.24
N THR A 62 -2.40 13.91 -6.59
CA THR A 62 -1.85 14.60 -7.76
C THR A 62 -0.35 14.87 -7.68
N ASP A 63 0.17 15.03 -6.47
CA ASP A 63 1.58 15.28 -6.16
C ASP A 63 2.48 14.03 -6.20
N MET A 64 1.89 12.83 -6.20
CA MET A 64 2.65 11.60 -6.30
C MET A 64 3.09 11.34 -7.74
N PRO A 65 4.29 10.76 -7.98
CA PRO A 65 4.67 10.34 -9.31
C PRO A 65 3.80 9.15 -9.78
N GLU A 66 3.81 8.91 -11.08
CA GLU A 66 3.06 7.82 -11.67
C GLU A 66 3.62 6.44 -11.27
N ILE A 67 2.72 5.51 -10.94
CA ILE A 67 3.04 4.20 -10.38
C ILE A 67 2.84 3.13 -11.46
N GLY A 68 3.79 3.03 -12.40
CA GLY A 68 3.85 1.95 -13.39
C GLY A 68 2.55 1.71 -14.18
N PRO A 69 2.35 0.52 -14.77
CA PRO A 69 1.21 0.20 -15.63
C PRO A 69 -0.13 0.05 -14.88
N ILE A 70 -0.20 0.43 -13.60
CA ILE A 70 -1.38 0.27 -12.73
C ILE A 70 -2.27 1.52 -12.79
N THR A 71 -1.82 2.59 -13.45
CA THR A 71 -2.64 3.77 -13.73
C THR A 71 -3.86 3.43 -14.60
N GLU A 72 -3.71 2.48 -15.52
CA GLU A 72 -4.80 2.01 -16.36
C GLU A 72 -5.73 1.05 -15.61
N PHE A 73 -7.01 1.05 -15.99
CA PHE A 73 -7.97 0.15 -15.38
C PHE A 73 -7.70 -1.29 -15.80
N LYS A 74 -7.91 -2.23 -14.87
CA LYS A 74 -7.79 -3.65 -15.17
C LYS A 74 -9.09 -4.40 -14.89
N MET A 75 -9.46 -5.25 -15.83
CA MET A 75 -10.58 -6.15 -15.73
C MET A 75 -10.12 -7.45 -15.06
N ILE A 76 -10.75 -7.81 -13.94
CA ILE A 76 -10.36 -8.96 -13.12
C ILE A 76 -11.59 -9.81 -12.83
N SER A 77 -11.45 -11.14 -12.94
CA SER A 77 -12.51 -12.07 -12.55
C SER A 77 -12.74 -12.05 -11.04
N ALA A 78 -13.95 -12.33 -10.61
CA ALA A 78 -14.32 -12.43 -9.21
C ALA A 78 -13.42 -13.40 -8.41
N SER A 79 -13.01 -14.52 -9.03
CA SER A 79 -12.12 -15.52 -8.43
C SER A 79 -10.72 -15.01 -8.11
N ALA A 80 -10.18 -14.07 -8.90
CA ALA A 80 -8.83 -13.54 -8.74
C ALA A 80 -8.79 -12.14 -8.09
N LEU A 81 -9.96 -11.53 -7.86
CA LEU A 81 -10.08 -10.15 -7.39
C LEU A 81 -9.35 -9.92 -6.07
N SER A 82 -9.60 -10.78 -5.07
CA SER A 82 -9.04 -10.61 -3.73
C SER A 82 -7.51 -10.64 -3.75
N ALA A 83 -6.93 -11.65 -4.39
CA ALA A 83 -5.49 -11.81 -4.52
C ALA A 83 -4.85 -10.61 -5.26
N PHE A 84 -5.49 -10.16 -6.34
CA PHE A 84 -5.01 -9.03 -7.13
C PHE A 84 -5.07 -7.71 -6.34
N VAL A 85 -6.19 -7.41 -5.70
CA VAL A 85 -6.38 -6.20 -4.90
C VAL A 85 -5.41 -6.17 -3.72
N LEU A 86 -5.22 -7.31 -3.04
CA LEU A 86 -4.27 -7.41 -1.94
C LEU A 86 -2.84 -7.14 -2.41
N ALA A 87 -2.44 -7.71 -3.54
CA ALA A 87 -1.12 -7.47 -4.11
C ALA A 87 -0.93 -5.98 -4.42
N ILE A 88 -1.88 -5.34 -5.11
CA ILE A 88 -1.78 -3.91 -5.43
C ILE A 88 -1.76 -3.05 -4.17
N ALA A 89 -2.62 -3.34 -3.20
CA ALA A 89 -2.67 -2.60 -1.94
C ALA A 89 -1.33 -2.65 -1.19
N LEU A 90 -0.66 -3.80 -1.19
CA LEU A 90 0.66 -3.96 -0.57
C LEU A 90 1.72 -3.13 -1.31
N HIS A 91 1.76 -3.19 -2.65
CA HIS A 91 2.69 -2.39 -3.45
C HIS A 91 2.43 -0.89 -3.27
N ALA A 92 1.16 -0.47 -3.30
CA ALA A 92 0.74 0.92 -3.09
C ALA A 92 1.12 1.43 -1.70
N ASN A 93 1.01 0.59 -0.67
CA ASN A 93 1.39 0.96 0.70
C ASN A 93 2.91 1.17 0.82
N ILE A 94 3.72 0.26 0.27
CA ILE A 94 5.18 0.42 0.25
C ILE A 94 5.55 1.69 -0.52
N PHE A 95 4.95 1.92 -1.68
CA PHE A 95 5.20 3.11 -2.48
C PHE A 95 4.84 4.39 -1.73
N SER A 96 3.71 4.40 -1.03
CA SER A 96 3.27 5.54 -0.20
C SER A 96 4.27 5.85 0.92
N GLN A 97 4.84 4.83 1.56
CA GLN A 97 5.86 5.01 2.59
C GLN A 97 7.16 5.57 2.03
N VAL A 98 7.60 5.07 0.86
CA VAL A 98 8.77 5.61 0.15
C VAL A 98 8.54 7.07 -0.23
N PHE A 99 7.36 7.40 -0.75
CA PHE A 99 6.99 8.76 -1.12
C PHE A 99 6.96 9.69 0.08
N LEU A 100 6.36 9.28 1.21
CA LEU A 100 6.35 10.08 2.44
C LEU A 100 7.76 10.38 2.95
N GLN A 101 8.65 9.39 2.92
CA GLN A 101 10.02 9.54 3.40
C GLN A 101 10.91 10.34 2.44
N SER A 102 10.64 10.26 1.13
CA SER A 102 11.40 10.95 0.07
C SER A 102 10.87 12.36 -0.22
N GLY A 103 9.57 12.60 -0.04
CA GLY A 103 8.85 13.82 -0.42
C GLY A 103 9.01 15.00 0.54
N GLY A 104 9.69 14.83 1.67
CA GLY A 104 10.09 15.93 2.54
C GLY A 104 11.35 16.64 2.02
N SER A 105 11.55 17.91 2.39
CA SER A 105 12.75 18.73 2.04
C SER A 105 14.10 18.10 2.41
N LYS A 106 14.10 16.97 3.11
CA LYS A 106 15.26 16.11 3.32
C LYS A 106 15.07 14.89 2.42
N LYS A 107 15.86 14.79 1.35
CA LYS A 107 16.03 13.57 0.54
C LYS A 107 16.60 12.44 1.41
N VAL A 108 15.78 11.90 2.32
CA VAL A 108 16.16 10.78 3.16
C VAL A 108 15.85 9.52 2.38
N GLU A 109 16.89 8.72 2.16
CA GLU A 109 16.75 7.37 1.59
C GLU A 109 15.67 6.60 2.37
N TYR A 110 14.71 6.00 1.68
CA TYR A 110 13.76 5.10 2.33
C TYR A 110 14.51 3.94 2.98
N VAL A 111 14.31 3.74 4.29
CA VAL A 111 14.95 2.65 5.03
C VAL A 111 13.89 1.65 5.43
N THR A 112 13.96 0.47 4.84
CA THR A 112 13.15 -0.68 5.25
C THR A 112 13.32 -0.99 6.75
N ASN A 113 12.25 -1.46 7.40
CA ASN A 113 12.26 -1.80 8.83
C ASN A 113 13.42 -2.71 9.26
N TRP A 114 13.78 -3.71 8.44
CA TRP A 114 14.89 -4.62 8.76
C TRP A 114 16.25 -3.92 8.75
N ARG A 115 16.48 -3.03 7.77
CA ARG A 115 17.69 -2.20 7.68
C ARG A 115 17.76 -1.21 8.83
N ASP A 116 16.63 -0.63 9.24
CA ASP A 116 16.59 0.25 10.40
C ASP A 116 16.88 -0.50 11.71
N ARG A 117 16.25 -1.68 11.91
CA ARG A 117 16.57 -2.57 13.05
C ARG A 117 18.04 -2.97 13.08
N LEU A 118 18.63 -3.30 11.94
CA LEU A 118 20.05 -3.61 11.85
C LEU A 118 20.92 -2.41 12.25
N ARG A 119 20.57 -1.19 11.81
CA ARG A 119 21.26 0.05 12.22
C ARG A 119 21.16 0.26 13.73
N GLN A 120 19.99 0.03 14.32
CA GLN A 120 19.78 0.13 15.77
C GLN A 120 20.64 -0.87 16.54
N ILE A 121 20.69 -2.15 16.12
CA ILE A 121 21.52 -3.19 16.74
C ILE A 121 23.02 -2.83 16.64
N LYS A 122 23.47 -2.33 15.48
CA LYS A 122 24.87 -1.90 15.30
C LYS A 122 25.23 -0.72 16.21
N ARG A 123 24.35 0.29 16.29
CA ARG A 123 24.52 1.44 17.21
C ARG A 123 24.58 0.99 18.67
N LEU A 124 23.75 0.02 19.06
CA LEU A 124 23.76 -0.54 20.42
C LEU A 124 25.09 -1.25 20.70
N LYS A 125 25.58 -2.07 19.76
CA LYS A 125 26.88 -2.75 19.87
C LYS A 125 28.05 -1.76 20.00
N GLU A 126 28.03 -0.66 19.24
CA GLU A 126 29.04 0.40 19.33
C GLU A 126 29.03 1.06 20.72
N ARG A 127 27.85 1.38 21.26
CA ARG A 127 27.70 1.97 22.60
C ARG A 127 28.26 1.06 23.70
N PHE A 128 27.98 -0.24 23.66
CA PHE A 128 28.54 -1.19 24.63
C PHE A 128 30.06 -1.30 24.54
N LYS A 129 30.63 -1.28 23.33
CA LYS A 129 32.10 -1.26 23.15
C LYS A 129 32.73 0.00 23.74
N SER A 130 32.14 1.18 23.51
CA SER A 130 32.65 2.43 24.08
C SER A 130 32.59 2.44 25.61
N THR A 131 31.51 1.92 26.22
CA THR A 131 31.37 1.84 27.68
C THR A 131 32.38 0.88 28.34
N ASN A 132 32.68 -0.25 27.68
CA ASN A 132 33.68 -1.18 28.21
C ASN A 132 35.09 -0.58 28.19
N ASN A 133 35.47 0.14 27.13
CA ASN A 133 36.77 0.80 27.04
C ASN A 133 36.94 1.93 28.05
N SER A 134 35.88 2.66 28.42
CA SER A 134 35.96 3.66 29.49
C SER A 134 36.19 3.04 30.87
N ASN A 135 35.61 1.87 31.15
CA ASN A 135 35.78 1.20 32.45
C ASN A 135 37.18 0.57 32.63
N THR A 136 37.87 0.22 31.55
CA THR A 136 39.22 -0.36 31.65
C THR A 136 40.28 0.70 31.99
N ASN A 137 40.07 1.96 31.60
CA ASN A 137 41.01 3.04 31.88
C ASN A 137 40.88 3.63 33.30
N SER A 138 39.77 3.39 34.00
CA SER A 138 39.55 3.84 35.39
C SER A 138 40.09 2.86 36.45
N GLY A 139 40.66 1.72 36.06
CA GLY A 139 41.24 0.71 36.97
C GLY A 139 42.77 0.73 37.08
N ASN A 140 43.45 1.61 36.36
CA ASN A 140 44.90 1.82 36.45
C ASN A 140 45.20 3.22 37.03
N VAL A 141 44.95 3.41 38.33
CA VAL A 141 45.54 4.47 39.17
C VAL A 141 45.85 3.87 40.53
#